data_AF-A0A399ZAA6-F1
#
_entry.id   AF-A0A399ZAA6-F1
#
_cell.length_a   1.000
_cell.length_b   1.000
_cell.length_c   1.000
_cell.angle_alpha   90.00
_cell.angle_beta   90.00
_cell.angle_gamma   90.00
#
_symmetry.space_group_name_H-M   'P 1'
#
loop_
_entity.id
_entity.type
_entity.pdbx_description
1 polymer ?
#
loop_
_entity_poly.entity_id
_entity_poly.type
_entity_poly.pdbx_seq_one_letter_code
_entity_poly.pdbx_strand_id
1 'polypeptide(L)'
;MLRIRSYPELIGKALVLEAEPFEAMVDDDEPWVEGLVLVVTVGLLVALAQLTGGLLLTAALPPAEVMLNAILSGWREFNARMMLAPDTAASEASIRQAWSMMRLVSGYDSGWARLFGLIITPLGLILQWVVASLLVFGVARAFG
;
A
#
# COMPACT_ATOMS: atom_id res chain seq x y z
N MET A 1 -0.52 -28.99 -16.51
CA MET A 1 -1.38 -28.77 -15.33
C MET A 1 -0.71 -29.27 -14.06
N LEU A 2 0.10 -28.41 -13.44
CA LEU A 2 0.58 -28.65 -12.08
C LEU A 2 -0.60 -28.83 -11.11
N ARG A 3 -0.49 -29.76 -10.15
CA ARG A 3 -1.56 -29.96 -9.16
C ARG A 3 -1.63 -28.71 -8.28
N ILE A 4 -2.83 -28.15 -8.09
CA ILE A 4 -3.11 -26.98 -7.21
C ILE A 4 -2.42 -27.07 -5.82
N ARG A 5 -2.18 -28.29 -5.31
CA ARG A 5 -1.49 -28.53 -4.03
C ARG A 5 0.01 -28.17 -4.02
N SER A 6 0.72 -28.17 -5.14
CA SER A 6 2.17 -27.89 -5.18
C SER A 6 2.51 -26.40 -5.38
N TYR A 7 1.54 -25.56 -5.76
CA TYR A 7 1.76 -24.13 -5.99
C TYR A 7 2.33 -23.37 -4.78
N PRO A 8 1.79 -23.53 -3.56
CA PRO A 8 2.33 -22.84 -2.40
C PRO A 8 3.78 -23.21 -2.09
N GLU A 9 4.15 -24.48 -2.34
CA GLU A 9 5.52 -24.96 -2.18
C GLU A 9 6.46 -24.35 -3.22
N LEU A 10 6.06 -24.36 -4.49
CA LEU A 10 6.83 -23.76 -5.59
C LEU A 10 7.04 -22.25 -5.38
N ILE A 11 5.99 -21.53 -4.97
CA ILE A 11 6.10 -20.10 -4.63
C ILE A 11 7.03 -19.89 -3.44
N GLY A 12 6.94 -20.71 -2.40
CA GLY A 12 7.82 -20.65 -1.24
C GLY A 12 9.29 -20.81 -1.63
N LYS A 13 9.60 -21.80 -2.46
CA LYS A 13 10.95 -22.02 -2.99
C LYS A 13 11.41 -20.90 -3.93
N ALA A 14 10.51 -20.38 -4.78
CA ALA A 14 10.79 -19.25 -5.66
C ALA A 14 11.14 -17.97 -4.88
N LEU A 15 10.52 -17.74 -3.71
CA LEU A 15 10.85 -16.62 -2.82
C LEU A 15 12.26 -16.71 -2.23
N VAL A 16 12.82 -17.93 -2.15
CA VAL A 16 14.21 -18.19 -1.74
C VAL A 16 15.16 -18.18 -2.95
N LEU A 17 14.65 -17.85 -4.14
CA LEU A 17 15.38 -17.78 -5.40
C LEU A 17 15.96 -19.12 -5.84
N GLU A 18 15.31 -20.23 -5.48
CA GLU A 18 15.63 -21.55 -6.05
C GLU A 18 15.26 -21.57 -7.55
N ALA A 19 16.05 -22.25 -8.38
CA ALA A 19 15.86 -22.28 -9.83
C ALA A 19 14.75 -23.25 -10.28
N GLU A 20 14.66 -24.42 -9.63
CA GLU A 20 13.70 -25.50 -9.93
C GLU A 20 12.23 -25.03 -10.04
N PRO A 21 11.72 -24.13 -9.16
CA PRO A 21 10.35 -23.62 -9.27
C PRO A 21 10.14 -22.75 -10.51
N PHE A 22 11.13 -21.95 -10.92
CA PHE A 22 10.98 -21.11 -12.10
C PHE A 22 10.94 -21.95 -13.38
N GLU A 23 11.75 -23.01 -13.45
CA GLU A 23 11.71 -23.97 -14.56
C GLU A 23 10.36 -24.68 -14.63
N ALA A 24 9.92 -25.26 -13.50
CA ALA A 24 8.66 -25.98 -13.42
C ALA A 24 7.44 -25.10 -13.74
N MET A 25 7.46 -23.82 -13.37
CA MET A 25 6.35 -22.90 -13.63
C MET A 25 6.34 -22.37 -15.06
N VAL A 26 7.48 -22.32 -15.75
CA VAL A 26 7.54 -21.93 -17.18
C VAL A 26 7.01 -23.05 -18.07
N ASP A 27 7.25 -24.30 -17.69
CA ASP A 27 6.86 -25.49 -18.45
C ASP A 27 5.37 -25.89 -18.28
N ASP A 28 4.55 -25.12 -17.53
CA ASP A 28 3.11 -25.40 -17.46
C ASP A 28 2.37 -24.99 -18.75
N ASP A 29 1.15 -25.47 -18.90
CA ASP A 29 0.32 -25.28 -20.09
C ASP A 29 -0.10 -23.80 -20.27
N GLU A 30 -0.37 -23.08 -19.15
CA GLU A 30 -0.88 -21.70 -19.15
C GLU A 30 -0.20 -20.79 -18.10
N PRO A 31 1.14 -20.64 -18.15
CA PRO A 31 1.92 -20.01 -17.07
C PRO A 31 1.56 -18.53 -16.86
N TRP A 32 1.16 -17.85 -17.94
CA TRP A 32 0.76 -16.45 -17.89
C TRP A 32 -0.62 -16.25 -17.24
N VAL A 33 -1.58 -17.16 -17.47
CA VAL A 33 -2.94 -17.08 -16.91
C VAL A 33 -2.85 -17.31 -15.40
N GLU A 34 -2.13 -18.34 -15.00
CA GLU A 34 -1.95 -18.69 -13.60
C GLU A 34 -1.18 -17.62 -12.83
N GLY A 35 -0.13 -17.05 -13.43
CA GLY A 35 0.59 -15.89 -12.88
C GLY A 35 -0.34 -14.68 -12.69
N LEU A 36 -1.18 -14.38 -13.67
CA LEU A 36 -2.17 -13.29 -13.55
C LEU A 36 -3.18 -13.57 -12.44
N VAL A 37 -3.73 -14.79 -12.38
CA VAL A 37 -4.68 -15.21 -11.33
C VAL A 37 -4.03 -15.10 -9.95
N LEU A 38 -2.77 -15.50 -9.82
CA LEU A 38 -2.00 -15.38 -8.58
C LEU A 38 -1.87 -13.91 -8.15
N VAL A 39 -1.40 -13.04 -9.06
CA VAL A 39 -1.19 -11.60 -8.79
C VAL A 39 -2.51 -10.92 -8.41
N VAL A 40 -3.59 -11.23 -9.12
CA VAL A 40 -4.94 -10.73 -8.80
C VAL A 40 -5.39 -11.22 -7.41
N THR A 41 -5.23 -12.51 -7.13
CA THR A 41 -5.66 -13.11 -5.85
C THR A 41 -4.90 -12.50 -4.68
N VAL A 42 -3.57 -12.44 -4.78
CA VAL A 42 -2.72 -11.81 -3.77
C VAL A 42 -3.06 -10.32 -3.64
N GLY A 43 -3.26 -9.62 -4.75
CA GLY A 43 -3.63 -8.20 -4.73
C GLY A 43 -4.98 -7.93 -4.07
N LEU A 44 -5.96 -8.80 -4.26
CA LEU A 44 -7.23 -8.74 -3.55
C LEU A 44 -7.06 -8.97 -2.04
N LEU A 45 -6.26 -9.96 -1.65
CA LEU A 45 -5.97 -10.21 -0.22
C LEU A 45 -5.28 -9.02 0.44
N VAL A 46 -4.29 -8.42 -0.24
CA VAL A 46 -3.60 -7.22 0.22
C VAL A 46 -4.57 -6.05 0.34
N ALA A 47 -5.44 -5.84 -0.65
CA ALA A 47 -6.42 -4.77 -0.61
C ALA A 47 -7.45 -4.95 0.52
N LEU A 48 -7.89 -6.19 0.77
CA LEU A 48 -8.77 -6.52 1.89
C LEU A 48 -8.08 -6.29 3.24
N ALA A 49 -6.80 -6.65 3.37
CA ALA A 49 -6.02 -6.37 4.57
C ALA A 49 -5.86 -4.86 4.81
N GLN A 50 -5.58 -4.08 3.77
CA GLN A 50 -5.52 -2.62 3.84
C GLN A 50 -6.86 -2.00 4.24
N LEU A 51 -7.97 -2.47 3.64
CA LEU A 51 -9.31 -2.01 3.99
C LEU A 51 -9.62 -2.30 5.46
N THR A 52 -9.37 -3.53 5.90
CA THR A 52 -9.61 -3.95 7.29
C THR A 52 -8.76 -3.14 8.27
N GLY A 53 -7.46 -2.99 7.98
CA GLY A 53 -6.55 -2.17 8.77
C GLY A 53 -6.99 -0.70 8.84
N GLY A 54 -7.46 -0.14 7.71
CA GLY A 54 -8.00 1.22 7.65
C GLY A 54 -9.28 1.39 8.48
N LEU A 55 -10.20 0.43 8.42
CA LEU A 55 -11.43 0.44 9.24
C LEU A 55 -11.10 0.35 10.74
N LEU A 56 -10.18 -0.55 11.12
CA LEU A 56 -9.70 -0.66 12.49
C LEU A 56 -9.04 0.64 12.96
N LEU A 57 -8.24 1.27 12.12
CA LEU A 57 -7.58 2.54 12.42
C LEU A 57 -8.59 3.67 12.65
N THR A 58 -9.65 3.75 11.83
CA THR A 58 -10.74 4.72 12.07
C THR A 58 -11.54 4.41 13.33
N ALA A 59 -11.76 3.13 13.65
CA ALA A 59 -12.46 2.76 14.87
C ALA A 59 -11.62 3.03 16.13
N ALA A 60 -10.30 2.93 16.04
CA ALA A 60 -9.38 3.12 17.15
C ALA A 60 -9.00 4.58 17.41
N LEU A 61 -9.13 5.45 16.40
CA LEU A 61 -8.68 6.84 16.50
C LEU A 61 -9.85 7.83 16.69
N PRO A 62 -9.63 8.95 17.41
CA PRO A 62 -10.62 10.01 17.52
C PRO A 62 -10.97 10.63 16.15
N PRO A 63 -12.12 11.30 16.01
CA PRO A 63 -12.43 12.06 14.79
C PRO A 63 -11.32 13.06 14.45
N ALA A 64 -10.99 13.20 13.16
CA ALA A 64 -9.81 13.93 12.71
C ALA A 64 -9.84 15.41 13.12
N GLU A 65 -11.03 16.02 13.10
CA GLU A 65 -11.23 17.41 13.53
C GLU A 65 -11.02 17.60 15.03
N VAL A 66 -11.36 16.60 15.85
CA VAL A 66 -11.11 16.63 17.30
C VAL A 66 -9.60 16.63 17.55
N MET A 67 -8.85 15.79 16.83
CA MET A 67 -7.40 15.73 16.94
C MET A 67 -6.74 17.04 16.49
N LEU A 68 -7.17 17.60 15.36
CA LEU A 68 -6.67 18.90 14.89
C LEU A 68 -6.91 20.01 15.92
N ASN A 69 -8.11 20.06 16.50
CA ASN A 69 -8.44 21.06 17.51
C ASN A 69 -7.59 20.88 18.78
N ALA A 70 -7.30 19.65 19.19
CA ALA A 70 -6.40 19.37 20.30
C ALA A 70 -4.97 19.84 20.00
N ILE A 71 -4.45 19.57 18.79
CA ILE A 71 -3.11 20.02 18.35
C ILE A 71 -3.03 21.55 18.35
N LEU A 72 -4.02 22.23 17.77
CA LEU A 72 -4.05 23.69 17.71
C LEU A 72 -4.17 24.32 19.11
N SER A 73 -4.95 23.70 20.00
CA SER A 73 -5.07 24.15 21.39
C SER A 73 -3.75 24.01 22.13
N GLY A 74 -3.07 22.87 22.00
CA GLY A 74 -1.74 22.65 22.56
C GLY A 74 -0.69 23.60 21.98
N TRP A 75 -0.75 23.90 20.68
CA TRP A 75 0.13 24.87 20.03
C TRP A 75 -0.06 26.28 20.60
N ARG A 76 -1.31 26.73 20.79
CA ARG A 76 -1.61 28.03 21.40
C ARG A 76 -1.06 28.13 22.82
N GLU A 77 -1.26 27.09 23.63
CA GLU A 77 -0.73 27.05 25.00
C GLU A 77 0.80 27.06 25.03
N PHE A 78 1.43 26.26 24.16
CA PHE A 78 2.88 26.24 24.02
C PHE A 78 3.45 27.60 23.62
N ASN A 79 2.86 28.25 22.60
CA ASN A 79 3.31 29.56 22.15
C ASN A 79 3.11 30.64 23.25
N ALA A 80 2.00 30.59 23.98
CA ALA A 80 1.74 31.49 25.10
C ALA A 80 2.79 31.36 26.23
N ARG A 81 3.25 30.14 26.51
CA ARG A 81 4.27 29.87 27.55
C ARG A 81 5.68 30.26 27.09
N MET A 82 6.00 30.07 25.81
CA MET A 82 7.36 30.24 25.29
C MET A 82 7.59 31.60 24.62
N MET A 83 6.55 32.43 24.50
CA MET A 83 6.61 33.77 23.88
C MET A 83 7.23 33.77 22.47
N LEU A 84 6.97 32.70 21.68
CA LEU A 84 7.72 32.42 20.45
C LEU A 84 7.29 33.24 19.24
N ALA A 85 6.00 33.59 19.10
CA ALA A 85 5.52 34.30 17.91
C ALA A 85 4.34 35.27 18.17
N PRO A 86 4.41 36.51 17.64
CA PRO A 86 3.29 37.45 17.66
C PRO A 86 2.19 37.12 16.63
N ASP A 87 2.52 36.38 15.55
CA ASP A 87 1.57 35.98 14.51
C ASP A 87 1.16 34.51 14.66
N THR A 88 0.18 34.28 15.53
CA THR A 88 -0.40 32.95 15.76
C THR A 88 -1.19 32.44 14.55
N ALA A 89 -1.71 33.33 13.70
CA ALA A 89 -2.59 32.95 12.59
C ALA A 89 -1.82 32.24 11.47
N ALA A 90 -0.64 32.75 11.10
CA ALA A 90 0.19 32.13 10.07
C ALA A 90 0.64 30.71 10.48
N SER A 91 1.06 30.54 11.75
CA SER A 91 1.50 29.23 12.26
C SER A 91 0.37 28.20 12.32
N GLU A 92 -0.83 28.60 12.74
CA GLU A 92 -2.00 27.70 12.72
C GLU A 92 -2.41 27.30 11.30
N ALA A 93 -2.28 28.20 10.32
CA ALA A 93 -2.53 27.87 8.92
C ALA A 93 -1.56 26.79 8.41
N SER A 94 -0.27 26.89 8.75
CA SER A 94 0.73 25.87 8.42
C SER A 94 0.41 24.52 9.07
N ILE A 95 -0.03 24.51 10.34
CA ILE A 95 -0.45 23.28 11.02
C ILE A 95 -1.65 22.64 10.33
N ARG A 96 -2.66 23.43 9.94
CA ARG A 96 -3.84 22.93 9.22
C ARG A 96 -3.48 22.35 7.85
N GLN A 97 -2.52 22.97 7.14
CA GLN A 97 -2.03 22.46 5.86
C GLN A 97 -1.21 21.17 6.03
N ALA A 98 -0.33 21.09 7.03
CA ALA A 98 0.39 19.86 7.34
C ALA A 98 -0.58 18.73 7.72
N TRP A 99 -1.61 19.05 8.51
CA TRP A 99 -2.65 18.11 8.89
C TRP A 99 -3.44 17.57 7.69
N SER A 100 -3.82 18.44 6.75
CA SER A 100 -4.56 18.00 5.55
C SER A 100 -3.72 17.05 4.68
N MET A 101 -2.43 17.34 4.48
CA MET A 101 -1.52 16.43 3.77
C MET A 101 -1.35 15.10 4.51
N MET A 102 -1.16 15.15 5.83
CA MET A 102 -1.03 13.94 6.65
C MET A 102 -2.29 13.07 6.57
N ARG A 103 -3.49 13.66 6.63
CA ARG A 103 -4.77 12.92 6.48
C ARG A 103 -4.87 12.21 5.14
N LEU A 104 -4.39 12.84 4.06
CA LEU A 104 -4.42 12.26 2.72
C LEU A 104 -3.50 11.04 2.61
N VAL A 105 -2.29 11.12 3.14
CA VAL A 105 -1.28 10.05 3.04
C VAL A 105 -1.56 8.90 4.02
N SER A 106 -1.98 9.20 5.24
CA SER A 106 -2.27 8.18 6.27
C SER A 106 -3.61 7.47 6.07
N GLY A 107 -4.49 8.03 5.24
CA GLY A 107 -5.84 7.54 5.07
C GLY A 107 -6.72 7.71 6.30
N TYR A 108 -6.37 8.59 7.26
CA TYR A 108 -7.07 8.80 8.53
C TYR A 108 -8.59 8.99 8.36
N ASP A 109 -9.00 9.72 7.31
CA ASP A 109 -10.39 10.13 7.04
C ASP A 109 -10.95 9.57 5.71
N SER A 110 -10.25 8.60 5.10
CA SER A 110 -10.43 8.25 3.69
C SER A 110 -11.55 7.23 3.43
N GLY A 111 -12.77 7.46 3.94
CA GLY A 111 -13.89 6.51 3.91
C GLY A 111 -14.14 5.82 2.55
N TRP A 112 -14.54 6.58 1.53
CA TRP A 112 -14.80 6.04 0.18
C TRP A 112 -13.54 5.74 -0.63
N ALA A 113 -12.48 6.51 -0.40
CA ALA A 113 -11.18 6.31 -1.07
C ALA A 113 -10.57 4.93 -0.78
N ARG A 114 -10.85 4.32 0.39
CA ARG A 114 -10.42 2.96 0.73
C ARG A 114 -11.04 1.88 -0.15
N LEU A 115 -12.27 2.06 -0.60
CA LEU A 115 -12.94 1.08 -1.47
C LEU A 115 -12.31 1.07 -2.86
N PHE A 116 -11.82 2.20 -3.35
CA PHE A 116 -11.03 2.24 -4.57
C PHE A 116 -9.74 1.41 -4.46
N GLY A 117 -9.17 1.27 -3.26
CA GLY A 117 -8.04 0.38 -3.00
C GLY A 117 -8.32 -1.09 -3.39
N LEU A 118 -9.57 -1.56 -3.29
CA LEU A 118 -9.94 -2.92 -3.72
C LEU A 118 -9.73 -3.18 -5.21
N ILE A 119 -9.77 -2.12 -6.03
CA ILE A 119 -9.59 -2.19 -7.48
C ILE A 119 -8.17 -1.73 -7.85
N ILE A 120 -7.72 -0.63 -7.28
CA ILE A 120 -6.43 -0.01 -7.62
C ILE A 120 -5.26 -0.90 -7.19
N THR A 121 -5.32 -1.54 -6.02
CA THR A 121 -4.22 -2.38 -5.52
C THR A 121 -3.94 -3.58 -6.43
N PRO A 122 -4.92 -4.44 -6.81
CA PRO A 122 -4.65 -5.53 -7.73
C PRO A 122 -4.22 -5.02 -9.12
N LEU A 123 -4.83 -3.95 -9.66
CA LEU A 123 -4.39 -3.37 -10.93
C LEU A 123 -2.93 -2.85 -10.87
N GLY A 124 -2.55 -2.21 -9.78
CA GLY A 124 -1.19 -1.74 -9.54
C GLY A 124 -0.19 -2.88 -9.48
N LEU A 125 -0.54 -3.99 -8.83
CA LEU A 125 0.30 -5.18 -8.78
C LEU A 125 0.41 -5.88 -10.14
N ILE A 126 -0.66 -5.92 -10.94
CA ILE A 126 -0.59 -6.41 -12.33
C ILE A 126 0.37 -5.54 -13.13
N LEU A 127 0.25 -4.23 -13.05
CA LEU A 127 1.14 -3.32 -13.75
C LEU A 127 2.59 -3.51 -13.31
N GLN A 128 2.84 -3.60 -12.01
CA GLN A 128 4.17 -3.87 -11.46
C GLN A 128 4.73 -5.22 -11.95
N TRP A 129 3.90 -6.26 -11.97
CA TRP A 129 4.27 -7.58 -12.46
C TRP A 129 4.64 -7.55 -13.95
N VAL A 130 3.88 -6.85 -14.79
CA VAL A 130 4.19 -6.66 -16.21
C VAL A 130 5.51 -5.90 -16.38
N VAL A 131 5.69 -4.79 -15.67
CA VAL A 131 6.94 -4.01 -15.73
C VAL A 131 8.14 -4.84 -15.28
N ALA A 132 8.02 -5.58 -14.18
CA ALA A 132 9.08 -6.47 -13.70
C ALA A 132 9.40 -7.56 -14.73
N SER A 133 8.38 -8.15 -15.36
CA SER A 133 8.56 -9.17 -16.40
C SER A 133 9.31 -8.62 -17.62
N LEU A 134 8.97 -7.40 -18.05
CA LEU A 134 9.68 -6.71 -19.14
C LEU A 134 11.14 -6.41 -18.80
N LEU A 135 11.41 -5.99 -17.55
CA LEU A 135 12.77 -5.76 -17.09
C LEU A 135 13.59 -7.05 -17.07
N VAL A 136 13.03 -8.13 -16.50
CA VAL A 136 13.70 -9.45 -16.47
C VAL A 136 13.97 -9.95 -17.88
N PHE A 137 12.98 -9.85 -18.79
CA PHE A 137 13.16 -10.20 -20.19
C PHE A 137 14.28 -9.39 -20.85
N GLY A 138 14.29 -8.07 -20.64
CA GLY A 138 15.32 -7.18 -21.18
C GLY A 138 16.72 -7.51 -20.68
N VAL A 139 16.85 -7.80 -19.37
CA VAL A 139 18.11 -8.23 -18.76
C VAL A 139 18.55 -9.59 -19.31
N ALA A 140 17.68 -10.60 -19.29
CA ALA A 140 18.01 -11.92 -19.83
C ALA A 140 18.51 -11.81 -21.28
N ARG A 141 17.76 -11.08 -22.12
CA ARG A 141 18.13 -10.88 -23.52
C ARG A 141 19.48 -10.18 -23.73
N ALA A 142 19.89 -9.32 -22.79
CA ALA A 142 21.18 -8.63 -22.82
C ALA A 142 22.36 -9.51 -22.39
N PHE A 143 22.11 -10.52 -21.54
CA PHE A 143 23.14 -11.44 -21.03
C PHE A 143 23.26 -12.74 -21.83
N GLY A 144 22.35 -13.03 -22.75
CA GLY A 144 22.41 -14.18 -23.66
C GLY A 144 21.47 -15.29 -23.23
#